data_AF-A0A955YCU3-F1
#
_entry.id   AF-A0A955YCU3-F1
#
_cell.length_a   1.000
_cell.length_b   1.000
_cell.length_c   1.000
_cell.angle_alpha   90.00
_cell.angle_beta   90.00
_cell.angle_gamma   90.00
#
_symmetry.space_group_name_H-M   'P 1'
#
loop_
_entity.id
_entity.type
_entity.pdbx_description
1 polymer ?
#
loop_
_entity_poly.entity_id
_entity_poly.type
_entity_poly.pdbx_seq_one_letter_code
_entity_poly.pdbx_strand_id
1 'polypeptide(L)'
;EDDFLALPHSSEKLELVDGEVVVTPGPTWHHQTLAAGLYDTLRAWTRTVGPPWVVRFGPLDLRLAPGRIVQPDLLLLREPPPL
;
A
#
# COMPACT_ATOMS: atom_id res chain seq x y z
N GLU A 1 1.02 -4.36 17.93
CA GLU A 1 1.71 -4.51 16.63
C GLU A 1 2.01 -5.97 16.38
N ASP A 2 2.72 -6.64 17.28
CA ASP A 2 2.98 -8.08 17.20
C ASP A 2 1.70 -8.89 16.97
N ASP A 3 0.61 -8.57 17.67
CA ASP A 3 -0.69 -9.21 17.47
C ASP A 3 -1.26 -8.98 16.07
N PHE A 4 -1.07 -7.79 15.50
CA PHE A 4 -1.50 -7.45 14.14
C PHE A 4 -0.66 -8.22 13.10
N LEU A 5 0.66 -8.26 13.28
CA LEU A 5 1.58 -9.00 12.41
C LEU A 5 1.41 -10.53 12.52
N ALA A 6 0.85 -11.01 13.63
CA ALA A 6 0.52 -12.41 13.85
C ALA A 6 -0.85 -12.81 13.24
N LEU A 7 -1.62 -11.86 12.69
CA LEU A 7 -2.87 -12.17 12.00
C LEU A 7 -2.59 -13.06 10.78
N PRO A 8 -3.47 -14.02 10.48
CA PRO A 8 -3.34 -14.84 9.28
C PRO A 8 -3.47 -13.96 8.03
N HIS A 9 -2.80 -14.36 6.95
CA HIS A 9 -2.99 -13.72 5.65
C HIS A 9 -4.47 -13.71 5.28
N SER A 10 -4.99 -12.53 4.94
CA SER A 10 -6.37 -12.29 4.55
C SER A 10 -6.41 -11.65 3.16
N SER A 11 -7.51 -11.85 2.45
CA SER A 11 -7.85 -11.06 1.26
C SER A 11 -8.46 -9.71 1.63
N GLU A 12 -8.80 -9.50 2.90
CA GLU A 12 -9.26 -8.22 3.42
C GLU A 12 -8.09 -7.24 3.59
N LYS A 13 -8.38 -5.97 3.34
CA LYS A 13 -7.43 -4.89 3.61
C LYS A 13 -7.46 -4.59 5.10
N LEU A 14 -6.46 -5.09 5.82
CA LEU A 14 -6.30 -4.92 7.27
C LEU A 14 -5.25 -3.83 7.52
N GLU A 15 -5.59 -2.85 8.33
CA GLU A 15 -4.71 -1.74 8.68
C GLU A 15 -4.70 -1.57 10.21
N LEU A 16 -3.53 -1.27 10.77
CA LEU A 16 -3.39 -0.83 12.15
C LEU A 16 -3.35 0.70 12.16
N VAL A 17 -4.37 1.34 12.73
CA VAL A 17 -4.47 2.79 12.82
C VAL A 17 -4.64 3.18 14.29
N ASP A 18 -3.65 3.88 14.82
CA ASP A 18 -3.62 4.37 16.21
C ASP A 18 -3.89 3.26 17.24
N GLY A 19 -3.37 2.06 16.97
CA GLY A 19 -3.49 0.88 17.83
C GLY A 19 -4.73 0.00 17.58
N GLU A 20 -5.64 0.42 16.69
CA GLU A 20 -6.85 -0.32 16.36
C GLU A 20 -6.73 -1.01 14.99
N VAL A 21 -7.29 -2.22 14.88
CA VAL A 21 -7.36 -2.93 13.60
C VAL A 21 -8.60 -2.47 12.84
N VAL A 22 -8.37 -1.86 11.68
CA VAL A 22 -9.39 -1.40 10.77
C VAL A 22 -9.47 -2.36 9.58
N VAL A 23 -10.68 -2.82 9.28
CA VAL A 23 -10.97 -3.65 8.10
C VAL A 23 -11.59 -2.75 7.04
N THR A 24 -10.91 -2.60 5.91
CA THR A 24 -11.43 -1.87 4.76
C THR A 24 -12.06 -2.86 3.78
N PRO A 25 -13.31 -2.63 3.32
CA PRO A 25 -13.92 -3.46 2.28
C PRO A 25 -13.07 -3.56 1.02
N GLY A 26 -13.22 -4.66 0.29
CA GLY A 26 -12.52 -4.85 -0.99
C GLY A 26 -12.80 -3.71 -1.99
N PRO A 27 -11.83 -3.42 -2.89
CA PRO A 27 -11.95 -2.32 -3.83
C PRO A 27 -13.09 -2.54 -4.83
N THR A 28 -13.78 -1.46 -5.20
CA THR A 28 -14.78 -1.49 -6.26
C THR A 28 -14.12 -1.49 -7.64
N TRP A 29 -14.87 -1.86 -8.69
CA TRP A 29 -14.40 -1.73 -10.07
C TRP A 29 -13.92 -0.32 -10.42
N HIS A 30 -14.64 0.70 -9.96
CA HIS A 30 -14.28 2.10 -10.21
C HIS A 30 -12.99 2.49 -9.48
N HIS A 31 -12.82 2.05 -8.23
CA HIS A 31 -11.57 2.24 -7.48
C HIS A 31 -10.37 1.63 -8.21
N GLN A 32 -10.51 0.39 -8.70
CA GLN A 32 -9.45 -0.27 -9.47
C GLN A 32 -9.13 0.45 -10.79
N THR A 33 -10.15 0.98 -11.47
CA THR A 33 -9.95 1.75 -12.71
C THR A 33 -9.15 3.03 -12.45
N LEU A 34 -9.45 3.75 -11.36
CA LEU A 34 -8.72 4.96 -10.97
C LEU A 34 -7.29 4.64 -10.52
N ALA A 35 -7.11 3.59 -9.72
CA ALA A 35 -5.78 3.15 -9.27
C ALA A 35 -4.89 2.75 -10.46
N ALA A 36 -5.43 2.03 -11.45
CA ALA A 36 -4.70 1.69 -12.66
C ALA A 36 -4.25 2.92 -13.46
N GLY A 37 -5.15 3.89 -13.69
CA GLY A 37 -4.81 5.13 -14.39
C GLY A 37 -3.73 5.95 -13.67
N LEU A 38 -3.81 6.03 -12.34
CA LEU A 38 -2.79 6.71 -11.54
C LEU A 38 -1.44 5.97 -11.58
N TYR A 39 -1.46 4.64 -11.49
CA TYR A 39 -0.28 3.80 -11.64
C TYR A 39 0.42 4.04 -12.98
N ASP A 40 -0.31 4.03 -14.09
CA ASP A 40 0.25 4.24 -15.42
C ASP A 40 0.88 5.62 -15.56
N THR A 41 0.23 6.65 -15.01
CA THR A 41 0.74 8.03 -15.00
C THR A 41 2.06 8.13 -14.21
N LEU A 42 2.09 7.59 -12.98
CA LEU A 42 3.28 7.59 -12.15
C LEU A 42 4.41 6.77 -12.78
N ARG A 43 4.08 5.61 -13.37
CA ARG A 43 5.05 4.74 -14.04
C ARG A 43 5.65 5.38 -15.29
N ALA A 44 4.87 6.15 -16.04
CA ALA A 44 5.39 6.94 -17.14
C ALA A 44 6.38 7.99 -16.61
N TRP A 45 6.05 8.69 -15.53
CA TRP A 45 6.94 9.65 -14.89
C TRP A 45 8.23 9.00 -14.34
N THR A 46 8.17 7.83 -13.68
CA THR A 46 9.40 7.18 -13.17
C THR A 46 10.40 6.86 -14.29
N ARG A 47 9.92 6.62 -15.51
CA ARG A 47 10.77 6.40 -16.69
C ARG A 47 11.44 7.68 -17.20
N THR A 48 10.88 8.86 -16.94
CA THR A 48 11.49 10.14 -17.34
C THR A 48 12.57 10.59 -16.37
N VAL A 49 12.38 10.34 -15.07
CA VAL A 49 13.36 10.70 -14.02
C VAL A 49 14.44 9.63 -13.81
N GLY A 50 14.18 8.39 -14.22
CA GLY A 50 15.11 7.27 -14.07
C GLY A 50 15.17 6.70 -12.64
N PRO A 51 16.06 5.72 -12.38
CA PRO A 51 16.24 5.12 -11.06
C PRO A 51 16.55 6.17 -9.98
N PRO A 52 16.20 5.91 -8.70
CA PRO A 52 15.74 4.63 -8.14
C PRO A 52 14.21 4.50 -8.01
N TRP A 53 13.44 5.39 -8.63
CA TRP A 53 11.99 5.46 -8.40
C TRP A 53 11.23 4.28 -8.99
N VAL A 54 10.35 3.69 -8.19
CA VAL A 54 9.45 2.60 -8.58
C VAL A 54 8.04 2.84 -8.04
N VAL A 55 7.03 2.47 -8.83
CA VAL A 55 5.63 2.45 -8.39
C VAL A 55 5.15 1.01 -8.21
N ARG A 56 4.36 0.74 -7.17
CA ARG A 56 3.78 -0.57 -6.83
C ARG A 56 2.31 -0.43 -6.43
N PHE A 57 1.53 -1.49 -6.67
CA PHE A 57 0.20 -1.63 -6.11
C PHE A 57 0.27 -2.21 -4.70
N GLY A 58 -0.74 -1.87 -3.88
CA GLY A 58 -1.08 -2.64 -2.70
C GLY A 58 -1.88 -3.92 -3.04
N PRO A 59 -2.24 -4.73 -2.03
CA PRO A 59 -1.92 -4.53 -0.62
C PRO A 59 -0.44 -4.80 -0.34
N LEU A 60 0.19 -3.88 0.41
CA LEU A 60 1.54 -4.02 0.95
C LEU A 60 1.56 -3.29 2.29
N ASP A 61 1.93 -4.02 3.35
CA ASP A 61 2.04 -3.42 4.68
C ASP A 61 3.13 -2.37 4.70
N LEU A 62 2.76 -1.16 5.11
CA LEU A 62 3.65 -0.02 5.25
C LEU A 62 3.56 0.50 6.67
N ARG A 63 4.60 0.24 7.47
CA ARG A 63 4.76 0.82 8.80
C ARG A 63 5.15 2.30 8.68
N LEU A 64 4.20 3.20 8.94
CA LEU A 64 4.43 4.64 8.91
C LEU A 64 4.95 5.18 10.24
N ALA A 65 4.54 4.55 11.35
CA ALA A 65 4.96 4.88 12.72
C ALA A 65 4.67 3.68 13.64
N PRO A 66 5.19 3.66 14.88
CA PRO A 66 4.69 2.73 15.89
C PRO A 66 3.18 2.88 16.07
N GLY A 67 2.47 1.75 16.09
CA GLY A 67 1.01 1.66 16.15
C GLY A 67 0.31 1.99 14.83
N ARG A 68 1.05 2.16 13.71
CA ARG A 68 0.48 2.59 12.43
C ARG A 68 1.05 1.83 11.24
N ILE A 69 0.34 0.80 10.81
CA ILE A 69 0.65 -0.03 9.65
C ILE A 69 -0.53 0.07 8.68
N VAL A 70 -0.29 0.59 7.48
CA VAL A 70 -1.34 0.85 6.49
C VAL A 70 -1.07 0.05 5.23
N GLN A 71 -2.10 -0.11 4.39
CA GLN A 71 -2.01 -0.77 3.09
C GLN A 71 -2.45 0.22 2.00
N PRO A 72 -1.56 1.11 1.52
CA PRO A 72 -1.93 2.07 0.47
C PRO A 72 -2.34 1.36 -0.81
N ASP A 73 -3.22 1.99 -1.60
CA ASP A 73 -3.63 1.42 -2.90
C ASP A 73 -2.47 1.43 -3.91
N LEU A 74 -1.61 2.46 -3.84
CA LEU A 74 -0.39 2.63 -4.62
C LEU A 74 0.74 3.18 -3.75
N LEU A 75 1.97 2.79 -4.07
CA LEU A 75 3.19 3.28 -3.45
C LEU A 75 4.15 3.80 -4.52
N LEU A 76 4.72 4.98 -4.33
CA LEU A 76 5.85 5.51 -5.10
C LEU A 76 7.08 5.58 -4.19
N LEU A 77 8.09 4.77 -4.48
CA LEU A 77 9.19 4.50 -3.57
C LEU A 77 10.54 4.64 -4.27
N ARG A 78 11.59 4.95 -3.51
CA ARG A 78 12.99 4.87 -3.97
C ARG A 78 13.64 3.53 -3.63
N GLU A 79 13.16 2.87 -2.58
CA GLU A 79 13.64 1.60 -2.07
C GLU A 79 12.46 0.81 -1.47
N PRO A 80 12.54 -0.52 -1.37
CA PRO A 80 11.51 -1.31 -0.68
C PRO A 80 11.37 -0.84 0.78
N PRO A 81 10.14 -0.71 1.30
CA PRO A 81 9.95 -0.40 2.71
C PRO A 81 10.47 -1.56 3.57
N PRO A 82 10.93 -1.29 4.80
CA PRO A 82 11.25 -2.36 5.74
C PRO A 82 9.98 -3.18 6.01
N LEU A 83 10.12 -4.50 5.95
CA LEU A 83 9.08 -5.45 6.37
C LEU A 83 8.81 -5.31 7.87
#